data_AF-A0A1C7P6F2-F1
#
_entry.id   AF-A0A1C7P6F2-F1
#
_cell.length_a   1.000
_cell.length_b   1.000
_cell.length_c   1.000
_cell.angle_alpha   90.00
_cell.angle_beta   90.00
_cell.angle_gamma   90.00
#
_symmetry.space_group_name_H-M   'P 1'
#
loop_
_entity.id
_entity.type
_entity.pdbx_description
1 polymer ?
#
loop_
_entity_poly.entity_id
_entity_poly.type
_entity_poly.pdbx_seq_one_letter_code
_entity_poly.pdbx_strand_id
1 'polypeptide(L)'
;MFRDQGMRMTIWYYKLGTEQAGPVSADALLELAKSGAVKPDTLVWHAGMTAWEKAAKTSELELSFPEMLTDIAPIGRDLPLAGPWERLWARLLDVYIFTLVLGGAAAVLADLYMPSFLVGFFNLPGVLLDIIFLPFAGLAAAAIMRITGTTIGKAIVGIKVRRLSGPNTLPFLLKREFKVWIFGLGIGLPLINLITMINQHRHISKTGSAGYDQGVAQVTSRGSLARCSVAALAFAAILFSAWHLEAIDKSAADDVKITREWTNPATGGRTVVSKTWTFKELKAEFGSTFHFSSSHLLAEMVLGYEPLDQDNIDPFTYGEALQEVISEDLRVTSEWKPVEVAGIKSVRATAVHKTAADTNVEITVTVVGRSAWRLFVFVRGQPADQFIEGKAAAQSLFLTIKDINLPTDLPCGDGRCV
;
A
#
# COMPACT_ATOMS: atom_id res chain seq x y z
N MET A 1 -67.86 -46.83 -8.05
CA MET A 1 -67.23 -46.78 -9.39
C MET A 1 -67.87 -45.74 -10.32
N PHE A 2 -69.20 -45.54 -10.32
CA PHE A 2 -69.88 -44.56 -11.21
C PHE A 2 -69.73 -43.07 -10.83
N ARG A 3 -69.38 -42.73 -9.59
CA ARG A 3 -69.23 -41.34 -9.13
C ARG A 3 -67.95 -40.66 -9.65
N ASP A 4 -66.94 -41.47 -9.96
CA ASP A 4 -65.58 -41.03 -10.33
C ASP A 4 -65.48 -40.65 -11.83
N GLN A 5 -66.27 -41.30 -12.69
CA GLN A 5 -66.31 -40.97 -14.13
C GLN A 5 -67.09 -39.68 -14.44
N GLY A 6 -68.17 -39.40 -13.69
CA GLY A 6 -68.95 -38.17 -13.88
C GLY A 6 -68.19 -36.90 -13.52
N MET A 7 -67.28 -36.99 -12.55
CA MET A 7 -66.47 -35.86 -12.06
C MET A 7 -65.31 -35.50 -13.00
N ARG A 8 -64.78 -36.46 -13.77
CA ARG A 8 -63.73 -36.23 -14.78
C ARG A 8 -64.23 -35.47 -16.04
N MET A 9 -65.52 -35.55 -16.33
CA MET A 9 -66.16 -34.84 -17.46
C MET A 9 -66.65 -33.43 -17.08
N THR A 10 -66.56 -33.04 -15.81
CA THR A 10 -66.92 -31.70 -15.35
C THR A 10 -65.95 -30.67 -15.93
N ILE A 11 -66.50 -29.61 -16.50
CA ILE A 11 -65.75 -28.50 -17.07
C ILE A 11 -65.50 -27.45 -15.98
N TRP A 12 -64.23 -27.16 -15.74
CA TRP A 12 -63.74 -26.21 -14.77
C TRP A 12 -63.17 -24.94 -15.42
N TYR A 13 -63.25 -23.85 -14.69
CA TYR A 13 -62.63 -22.56 -14.99
C TYR A 13 -61.79 -22.13 -13.79
N TYR A 14 -60.76 -21.33 -14.04
CA TYR A 14 -59.88 -20.81 -13.00
C TYR A 14 -59.47 -19.36 -13.29
N LYS A 15 -59.02 -18.61 -12.27
CA LYS A 15 -58.56 -17.22 -12.44
C LYS A 15 -57.06 -17.07 -12.23
N LEU A 16 -56.38 -16.49 -13.21
CA LEU A 16 -54.99 -16.04 -13.09
C LEU A 16 -54.99 -14.52 -12.96
N GLY A 17 -54.87 -14.02 -11.73
CA GLY A 17 -55.03 -12.59 -11.45
C GLY A 17 -56.46 -12.13 -11.70
N THR A 18 -56.65 -11.22 -12.65
CA THR A 18 -57.97 -10.67 -13.03
C THR A 18 -58.63 -11.39 -14.20
N GLU A 19 -57.90 -12.25 -14.92
CA GLU A 19 -58.40 -12.95 -16.11
C GLU A 19 -58.95 -14.33 -15.78
N GLN A 20 -60.05 -14.69 -16.44
CA GLN A 20 -60.67 -16.02 -16.35
C GLN A 20 -60.14 -16.93 -17.46
N ALA A 21 -59.69 -18.12 -17.10
CA ALA A 21 -59.17 -19.15 -17.98
C ALA A 21 -59.99 -20.45 -17.87
N GLY A 22 -60.01 -21.22 -18.96
CA GLY A 22 -60.88 -22.39 -19.16
C GLY A 22 -61.67 -22.30 -20.47
N PRO A 23 -62.50 -23.28 -20.84
CA PRO A 23 -62.83 -24.50 -20.08
C PRO A 23 -61.70 -25.54 -20.03
N VAL A 24 -61.46 -26.15 -18.88
CA VAL A 24 -60.53 -27.29 -18.70
C VAL A 24 -61.26 -28.48 -18.05
N SER A 25 -60.82 -29.70 -18.30
CA SER A 25 -61.32 -30.88 -17.57
C SER A 25 -60.76 -30.93 -16.15
N ALA A 26 -61.38 -31.72 -15.27
CA ALA A 26 -60.86 -31.96 -13.92
C ALA A 26 -59.42 -32.51 -13.94
N ASP A 27 -59.11 -33.42 -14.85
CA ASP A 27 -57.75 -33.99 -15.02
C ASP A 27 -56.74 -32.92 -15.46
N ALA A 28 -57.13 -32.02 -16.37
CA ALA A 28 -56.29 -30.91 -16.79
C ALA A 28 -56.08 -29.91 -15.64
N LEU A 29 -57.10 -29.66 -14.80
CA LEU A 29 -56.98 -28.82 -13.62
C LEU A 29 -56.02 -29.43 -12.57
N LEU A 30 -56.05 -30.76 -12.41
CA LEU A 30 -55.10 -31.50 -11.56
C LEU A 30 -53.66 -31.35 -12.06
N GLU A 31 -53.42 -31.47 -13.36
CA GLU A 31 -52.08 -31.26 -13.95
C GLU A 31 -51.63 -29.79 -13.87
N LEU A 32 -52.56 -28.83 -14.00
CA LEU A 32 -52.28 -27.41 -13.78
C LEU A 32 -51.94 -27.09 -12.31
N ALA A 33 -52.59 -27.78 -11.36
CA ALA A 33 -52.24 -27.68 -9.95
C ALA A 33 -50.84 -28.29 -9.68
N LYS A 34 -50.55 -29.50 -10.19
CA LYS A 34 -49.24 -30.17 -10.03
C LYS A 34 -48.08 -29.39 -10.68
N SER A 35 -48.33 -28.73 -11.81
CA SER A 35 -47.33 -27.90 -12.50
C SER A 35 -47.14 -26.51 -11.86
N GLY A 36 -47.97 -26.13 -10.89
CA GLY A 36 -47.90 -24.84 -10.19
C GLY A 36 -48.52 -23.66 -10.96
N ALA A 37 -49.15 -23.90 -12.11
CA ALA A 37 -49.90 -22.90 -12.86
C ALA A 37 -51.17 -22.45 -12.11
N VAL A 38 -51.85 -23.38 -11.42
CA VAL A 38 -52.94 -23.11 -10.49
C VAL A 38 -52.39 -23.21 -9.07
N LYS A 39 -52.47 -22.11 -8.31
CA LYS A 39 -51.94 -22.00 -6.93
C LYS A 39 -53.03 -22.30 -5.90
N PRO A 40 -52.67 -22.58 -4.63
CA PRO A 40 -53.64 -22.84 -3.56
C PRO A 40 -54.73 -21.77 -3.40
N ASP A 41 -54.40 -20.51 -3.69
CA ASP A 41 -55.29 -19.35 -3.60
C ASP A 41 -56.00 -18.99 -4.91
N THR A 42 -55.68 -19.67 -6.02
CA THR A 42 -56.35 -19.51 -7.31
C THR A 42 -57.83 -19.83 -7.17
N LEU A 43 -58.69 -18.94 -7.66
CA LEU A 43 -60.13 -19.18 -7.68
C LEU A 43 -60.49 -20.12 -8.82
N VAL A 44 -61.23 -21.19 -8.51
CA VAL A 44 -61.75 -22.20 -9.43
C VAL A 44 -63.28 -22.24 -9.34
N TRP A 45 -63.93 -22.63 -10.43
CA TRP A 45 -65.39 -22.74 -10.53
C TRP A 45 -65.79 -23.74 -11.61
N HIS A 46 -66.90 -24.44 -11.42
CA HIS A 46 -67.58 -25.21 -12.46
C HIS A 46 -69.09 -25.03 -12.37
N ALA A 47 -69.79 -25.45 -13.43
CA ALA A 47 -71.24 -25.53 -13.45
C ALA A 47 -71.72 -26.45 -12.31
N GLY A 48 -72.40 -25.87 -11.32
CA GLY A 48 -72.81 -26.54 -10.08
C GLY A 48 -72.43 -25.76 -8.81
N MET A 49 -71.42 -24.89 -8.88
CA MET A 49 -71.00 -24.06 -7.74
C MET A 49 -71.76 -22.73 -7.70
N THR A 50 -72.16 -22.30 -6.52
CA THR A 50 -72.85 -21.01 -6.29
C THR A 50 -71.91 -19.81 -6.35
N ALA A 51 -70.61 -20.01 -6.11
CA ALA A 51 -69.59 -18.97 -6.16
C ALA A 51 -68.21 -19.57 -6.51
N TRP A 52 -67.28 -18.71 -6.95
CA TRP A 52 -65.88 -19.07 -7.13
C TRP A 52 -65.25 -19.45 -5.79
N GLU A 53 -64.54 -20.58 -5.75
CA GLU A 53 -63.89 -21.08 -4.54
C GLU A 53 -62.37 -21.18 -4.73
N LYS A 54 -61.60 -21.11 -3.65
CA LYS A 54 -60.14 -21.31 -3.74
C LYS A 54 -59.83 -22.78 -4.06
N ALA A 55 -58.87 -23.01 -4.94
CA ALA A 55 -58.44 -24.35 -5.35
C ALA A 55 -58.09 -25.24 -4.14
N ALA A 56 -57.41 -24.70 -3.12
CA ALA A 56 -57.07 -25.47 -1.92
C ALA A 56 -58.25 -25.74 -0.95
N LYS A 57 -59.40 -25.08 -1.13
CA LYS A 57 -60.60 -25.30 -0.31
C LYS A 57 -61.65 -26.18 -0.99
N THR A 58 -61.49 -26.41 -2.28
CA THR A 58 -62.42 -27.21 -3.07
C THR A 58 -62.36 -28.66 -2.60
N SER A 59 -63.44 -29.14 -1.98
CA SER A 59 -63.53 -30.52 -1.49
C SER A 59 -63.93 -31.53 -2.57
N GLU A 60 -64.32 -31.06 -3.75
CA GLU A 60 -64.76 -31.89 -4.87
C GLU A 60 -63.59 -32.48 -5.68
N LEU A 61 -62.37 -31.93 -5.58
CA LEU A 61 -61.18 -32.44 -6.27
C LEU A 61 -59.99 -32.50 -5.31
N GLU A 62 -59.29 -33.64 -5.27
CA GLU A 62 -58.01 -33.76 -4.54
C GLU A 62 -56.87 -33.12 -5.34
N LEU A 63 -56.83 -31.78 -5.35
CA LEU A 63 -55.77 -31.03 -6.02
C LEU A 63 -54.45 -31.16 -5.23
N SER A 64 -53.46 -31.79 -5.86
CA SER A 64 -52.08 -31.79 -5.38
C SER A 64 -51.35 -30.59 -5.97
N PHE A 65 -50.89 -29.70 -5.11
CA PHE A 65 -50.02 -28.60 -5.49
C PHE A 65 -48.58 -29.05 -5.26
N PRO A 66 -47.61 -28.67 -6.12
CA PRO A 66 -46.21 -28.83 -5.78
C PRO A 66 -46.02 -28.14 -4.43
N GLU A 67 -45.27 -28.78 -3.52
CA GLU A 67 -44.85 -28.11 -2.29
C GLU A 67 -44.36 -26.75 -2.72
N MET A 68 -45.11 -25.71 -2.35
CA MET A 68 -44.60 -24.37 -2.45
C MET A 68 -43.32 -24.48 -1.66
N LEU A 69 -42.18 -24.24 -2.30
CA LEU A 69 -40.96 -23.93 -1.59
C LEU A 69 -41.29 -22.65 -0.82
N THR A 70 -41.99 -22.79 0.31
CA THR A 70 -41.71 -22.07 1.53
C THR A 70 -40.33 -22.53 1.95
N ASP A 71 -39.35 -22.26 1.11
CA ASP A 71 -37.98 -22.07 1.51
C ASP A 71 -37.88 -20.66 2.11
N ILE A 72 -38.80 -20.38 3.04
CA ILE A 72 -38.41 -19.86 4.33
C ILE A 72 -38.10 -21.10 5.17
N ALA A 73 -37.13 -21.92 4.74
CA ALA A 73 -36.21 -22.44 5.74
C ALA A 73 -35.86 -21.22 6.59
N PRO A 74 -36.10 -21.23 7.92
CA PRO A 74 -35.70 -20.10 8.75
C PRO A 74 -34.22 -19.88 8.41
N ILE A 75 -33.90 -18.74 7.79
CA ILE A 75 -32.52 -18.39 7.46
C ILE A 75 -31.78 -18.52 8.79
N GLY A 76 -30.98 -19.58 8.89
CA GLY A 76 -30.82 -20.30 10.15
C GLY A 76 -30.41 -19.43 11.32
N ARG A 77 -31.25 -19.37 12.36
CA ARG A 77 -31.13 -18.50 13.55
C ARG A 77 -30.94 -17.03 13.11
N ASP A 78 -31.83 -16.13 13.51
CA ASP A 78 -31.57 -14.68 13.41
C ASP A 78 -30.22 -14.38 14.09
N LEU A 79 -29.15 -14.34 13.31
CA LEU A 79 -27.83 -14.05 13.82
C LEU A 79 -27.91 -12.62 14.36
N PRO A 80 -27.45 -12.39 15.58
CA PRO A 80 -27.55 -11.08 16.19
C PRO A 80 -26.94 -10.02 15.27
N LEU A 81 -27.57 -8.85 15.24
CA LEU A 81 -27.02 -7.72 14.50
C LEU A 81 -25.63 -7.39 15.04
N ALA A 82 -24.70 -7.15 14.13
CA ALA A 82 -23.35 -6.79 14.53
C ALA A 82 -23.34 -5.46 15.28
N GLY A 83 -22.71 -5.45 16.44
CA GLY A 83 -22.58 -4.28 17.30
C GLY A 83 -21.61 -3.23 16.74
N PRO A 84 -21.53 -2.06 17.39
CA PRO A 84 -20.66 -0.96 16.95
C PRO A 84 -19.18 -1.35 16.91
N TRP A 85 -18.68 -2.00 17.98
CA TRP A 85 -17.28 -2.38 18.14
C TRP A 85 -16.84 -3.47 17.15
N GLU A 86 -17.71 -4.44 16.88
CA GLU A 86 -17.43 -5.48 15.87
C GLU A 86 -17.22 -4.85 14.48
N ARG A 87 -18.10 -3.91 14.10
CA ARG A 87 -18.00 -3.19 12.83
C ARG A 87 -16.77 -2.30 12.79
N LEU A 88 -16.44 -1.63 13.89
CA LEU A 88 -15.27 -0.76 14.01
C LEU A 88 -13.98 -1.54 13.77
N TRP A 89 -13.73 -2.60 14.54
CA TRP A 89 -12.47 -3.33 14.47
C TRP A 89 -12.30 -4.06 13.14
N ALA A 90 -13.38 -4.67 12.62
CA ALA A 90 -13.35 -5.27 11.29
C ALA A 90 -12.97 -4.23 10.22
N ARG A 91 -13.53 -3.02 10.33
CA ARG A 91 -13.29 -1.92 9.39
C ARG A 91 -11.86 -1.40 9.48
N LEU A 92 -11.36 -1.08 10.67
CA LEU A 92 -10.01 -0.55 10.86
C LEU A 92 -8.97 -1.56 10.36
N LEU A 93 -9.16 -2.84 10.69
CA LEU A 93 -8.25 -3.88 10.26
C LEU A 93 -8.27 -4.06 8.73
N ASP A 94 -9.45 -4.09 8.10
CA ASP A 94 -9.55 -4.16 6.63
C ASP A 94 -8.86 -2.97 5.95
N VAL A 95 -9.16 -1.74 6.41
CA VAL A 95 -8.62 -0.53 5.80
C VAL A 95 -7.10 -0.53 5.87
N TYR A 96 -6.53 -0.78 7.06
CA TYR A 96 -5.07 -0.75 7.23
C TYR A 96 -4.36 -1.89 6.51
N ILE A 97 -4.94 -3.09 6.47
CA ILE A 97 -4.36 -4.18 5.67
C ILE A 97 -4.37 -3.81 4.19
N PHE A 98 -5.49 -3.29 3.67
CA PHE A 98 -5.57 -2.95 2.25
C PHE A 98 -4.70 -1.75 1.88
N THR A 99 -4.65 -0.68 2.69
CA THR A 99 -3.76 0.45 2.41
C THR A 99 -2.29 0.07 2.50
N LEU A 100 -1.91 -0.81 3.45
CA LEU A 100 -0.54 -1.34 3.53
C LEU A 100 -0.17 -2.15 2.29
N VAL A 101 -1.04 -3.08 1.86
CA VAL A 101 -0.79 -3.92 0.67
C VAL A 101 -0.75 -3.07 -0.59
N LEU A 102 -1.69 -2.13 -0.76
CA LEU A 102 -1.75 -1.26 -1.94
C LEU A 102 -0.58 -0.28 -1.97
N GLY A 103 -0.23 0.33 -0.84
CA GLY A 103 0.92 1.24 -0.73
C GLY A 103 2.24 0.52 -0.97
N GLY A 104 2.43 -0.67 -0.40
CA GLY A 104 3.61 -1.50 -0.64
C GLY A 104 3.72 -1.94 -2.10
N ALA A 105 2.61 -2.37 -2.72
CA ALA A 105 2.59 -2.71 -4.14
C ALA A 105 2.89 -1.47 -5.01
N ALA A 106 2.33 -0.31 -4.68
CA ALA A 106 2.64 0.93 -5.39
C ALA A 106 4.12 1.32 -5.27
N ALA A 107 4.72 1.16 -4.10
CA ALA A 107 6.15 1.41 -3.89
C ALA A 107 7.02 0.46 -4.71
N VAL A 108 6.73 -0.85 -4.70
CA VAL A 108 7.47 -1.84 -5.51
C VAL A 108 7.32 -1.55 -7.00
N LEU A 109 6.11 -1.22 -7.47
CA LEU A 109 5.89 -0.87 -8.87
C LEU A 109 6.59 0.44 -9.25
N ALA A 110 6.60 1.44 -8.38
CA ALA A 110 7.33 2.67 -8.60
C ALA A 110 8.84 2.43 -8.66
N ASP A 111 9.40 1.58 -7.79
CA ASP A 111 10.82 1.20 -7.84
C ASP A 111 11.19 0.52 -9.17
N LEU A 112 10.34 -0.39 -9.65
CA LEU A 112 10.59 -1.15 -10.88
C LEU A 112 10.45 -0.32 -12.16
N TYR A 113 9.52 0.63 -12.22
CA TYR A 113 9.15 1.30 -13.47
C TYR A 113 9.31 2.83 -13.46
N MET A 114 9.29 3.47 -12.28
CA MET A 114 9.32 4.92 -12.13
C MET A 114 10.18 5.38 -10.92
N PRO A 115 11.50 5.10 -10.89
CA PRO A 115 12.33 5.38 -9.70
C PRO A 115 12.32 6.84 -9.24
N SER A 116 12.26 7.79 -10.19
CA SER A 116 12.19 9.22 -9.88
C SER A 116 10.87 9.63 -9.21
N PHE A 117 9.78 8.90 -9.45
CA PHE A 117 8.50 9.12 -8.77
C PHE A 117 8.51 8.60 -7.34
N LEU A 118 9.28 7.54 -7.05
CA LEU A 118 9.32 6.87 -5.75
C LEU A 118 9.73 7.82 -4.62
N VAL A 119 10.76 8.65 -4.84
CA VAL A 119 11.20 9.66 -3.85
C VAL A 119 10.08 10.67 -3.57
N GLY A 120 9.42 11.17 -4.61
CA GLY A 120 8.28 12.08 -4.46
C GLY A 120 7.10 11.44 -3.72
N PHE A 121 6.83 10.17 -3.99
CA PHE A 121 5.79 9.39 -3.34
C PHE A 121 6.02 9.24 -1.83
N PHE A 122 7.25 8.94 -1.40
CA PHE A 122 7.61 8.84 0.02
C PHE A 122 7.62 10.19 0.74
N ASN A 123 7.76 11.30 0.01
CA ASN A 123 7.69 12.66 0.56
C ASN A 123 6.25 13.19 0.73
N LEU A 124 5.23 12.47 0.26
CA LEU A 124 3.84 12.89 0.46
C LEU A 124 3.47 12.79 1.94
N PRO A 125 2.72 13.77 2.50
CA PRO A 125 2.21 13.67 3.86
C PRO A 125 1.36 12.39 4.01
N GLY A 126 1.54 11.66 5.13
CA GLY A 126 0.81 10.39 5.37
C GLY A 126 -0.71 10.52 5.22
N VAL A 127 -1.29 11.64 5.67
CA VAL A 127 -2.74 11.92 5.50
C VAL A 127 -3.16 11.96 4.02
N LEU A 128 -2.31 12.47 3.13
CA LEU A 128 -2.61 12.51 1.70
C LEU A 128 -2.53 11.11 1.08
N LEU A 129 -1.54 10.30 1.49
CA LEU A 129 -1.46 8.90 1.09
C LEU A 129 -2.71 8.13 1.54
N ASP A 130 -3.16 8.33 2.78
CA ASP A 130 -4.39 7.72 3.30
C ASP A 130 -5.61 8.11 2.45
N ILE A 131 -5.79 9.40 2.14
CA ILE A 131 -6.89 9.88 1.29
C ILE A 131 -6.84 9.26 -0.11
N ILE A 132 -5.64 9.13 -0.70
CA ILE A 132 -5.43 8.54 -2.02
C ILE A 132 -5.75 7.04 -2.00
N PHE A 133 -5.23 6.28 -1.04
CA PHE A 133 -5.37 4.81 -1.01
C PHE A 133 -6.72 4.32 -0.48
N LEU A 134 -7.42 5.11 0.33
CA LEU A 134 -8.69 4.71 0.93
C LEU A 134 -9.80 4.33 -0.07
N PRO A 135 -10.05 5.06 -1.19
CA PRO A 135 -11.00 4.62 -2.20
C PRO A 135 -10.58 3.29 -2.84
N PHE A 136 -9.28 3.09 -3.12
CA PHE A 136 -8.77 1.82 -3.67
C PHE A 136 -8.92 0.67 -2.67
N ALA A 137 -8.72 0.92 -1.37
CA ALA A 137 -9.01 -0.06 -0.31
C ALA A 137 -10.50 -0.44 -0.30
N GLY A 138 -11.41 0.52 -0.51
CA GLY A 138 -12.84 0.27 -0.67
C GLY A 138 -13.18 -0.58 -1.90
N LEU A 139 -12.54 -0.32 -3.04
CA LEU A 139 -12.68 -1.13 -4.26
C LEU A 139 -12.20 -2.57 -4.03
N ALA A 140 -11.02 -2.72 -3.43
CA ALA A 140 -10.44 -4.02 -3.07
C ALA A 140 -11.36 -4.78 -2.10
N ALA A 141 -11.89 -4.12 -1.08
CA ALA A 141 -12.85 -4.69 -0.14
C ALA A 141 -14.13 -5.19 -0.85
N ALA A 142 -14.69 -4.39 -1.76
CA ALA A 142 -15.87 -4.78 -2.53
C ALA A 142 -15.60 -5.99 -3.44
N ALA A 143 -14.44 -6.03 -4.11
CA ALA A 143 -14.03 -7.16 -4.94
C ALA A 143 -13.85 -8.45 -4.10
N ILE A 144 -13.13 -8.37 -2.98
CA ILE A 144 -12.89 -9.51 -2.09
C ILE A 144 -14.20 -10.02 -1.48
N MET A 145 -15.12 -9.14 -1.07
CA MET A 145 -16.45 -9.56 -0.62
C MET A 145 -17.27 -10.20 -1.73
N ARG A 146 -17.12 -9.77 -2.99
CA ARG A 146 -17.84 -10.39 -4.12
C ARG A 146 -17.34 -11.81 -4.38
N ILE A 147 -16.05 -12.07 -4.21
CA ILE A 147 -15.42 -13.36 -4.48
C ILE A 147 -15.59 -14.31 -3.29
N THR A 148 -15.31 -13.85 -2.07
CA THR A 148 -15.20 -14.70 -0.87
C THR A 148 -16.40 -14.58 0.07
N GLY A 149 -17.26 -13.58 -0.14
CA GLY A 149 -18.41 -13.29 0.74
C GLY A 149 -18.05 -12.54 2.04
N THR A 150 -16.77 -12.22 2.27
CA THR A 150 -16.30 -11.45 3.44
C THR A 150 -15.00 -10.72 3.10
N THR A 151 -14.43 -9.98 4.04
CA THR A 151 -13.03 -9.48 3.99
C THR A 151 -12.25 -10.08 5.15
N ILE A 152 -10.93 -9.83 5.21
CA ILE A 152 -10.04 -10.40 6.24
C ILE A 152 -10.46 -9.96 7.65
N GLY A 153 -10.62 -8.64 7.88
CA GLY A 153 -11.05 -8.11 9.17
C GLY A 153 -12.46 -8.55 9.55
N LYS A 154 -13.39 -8.54 8.60
CA LYS A 154 -14.76 -9.04 8.83
C LYS A 154 -14.77 -10.54 9.15
N ALA A 155 -13.91 -11.33 8.52
CA ALA A 155 -13.77 -12.75 8.80
C ALA A 155 -13.19 -12.98 10.20
N ILE A 156 -12.15 -12.25 10.60
CA ILE A 156 -11.55 -12.34 11.94
C ILE A 156 -12.60 -12.03 13.00
N VAL A 157 -13.30 -10.90 12.88
CA VAL A 157 -14.35 -10.52 13.84
C VAL A 157 -15.56 -11.45 13.79
N GLY A 158 -15.89 -12.00 12.61
CA GLY A 158 -17.03 -12.91 12.42
C GLY A 158 -18.31 -12.20 11.98
N ILE A 159 -18.21 -11.08 11.26
CA ILE A 159 -19.36 -10.34 10.74
C ILE A 159 -19.55 -10.58 9.24
N LYS A 160 -20.80 -10.55 8.77
CA LYS A 160 -21.14 -10.66 7.35
C LYS A 160 -22.15 -9.60 6.93
N VAL A 161 -21.86 -8.96 5.80
CA VAL A 161 -22.76 -8.01 5.13
C VAL A 161 -23.72 -8.80 4.25
N ARG A 162 -25.02 -8.53 4.37
CA ARG A 162 -26.07 -9.11 3.54
C ARG A 162 -26.95 -8.00 2.99
N ARG A 163 -27.21 -8.01 1.68
CA ARG A 163 -28.23 -7.16 1.07
C ARG A 163 -29.62 -7.63 1.50
N LEU A 164 -30.54 -6.70 1.74
CA LEU A 164 -31.92 -7.04 2.15
C LEU A 164 -32.73 -7.66 1.01
N SER A 165 -32.50 -7.20 -0.22
CA SER A 165 -33.22 -7.66 -1.42
C SER A 165 -32.29 -8.42 -2.35
N GLY A 166 -32.07 -9.70 -2.04
CA GLY A 166 -31.30 -10.64 -2.88
C GLY A 166 -29.80 -10.71 -2.59
N PRO A 167 -29.00 -11.31 -3.49
CA PRO A 167 -27.58 -11.55 -3.24
C PRO A 167 -26.74 -10.26 -3.28
N ASN A 168 -25.55 -10.33 -2.68
CA ASN A 168 -24.57 -9.25 -2.71
C ASN A 168 -23.97 -9.09 -4.13
N THR A 169 -24.53 -8.19 -4.91
CA THR A 169 -23.99 -7.83 -6.23
C THR A 169 -22.81 -6.87 -6.11
N LEU A 170 -21.87 -6.89 -7.07
CA LEU A 170 -20.71 -5.98 -7.07
C LEU A 170 -21.11 -4.48 -7.06
N PRO A 171 -22.07 -4.00 -7.87
CA PRO A 171 -22.50 -2.60 -7.82
C PRO A 171 -23.05 -2.17 -6.46
N PHE A 172 -23.76 -3.07 -5.77
CA PHE A 172 -24.24 -2.84 -4.41
C PHE A 172 -23.07 -2.67 -3.42
N LEU A 173 -22.08 -3.56 -3.48
CA LEU A 173 -20.90 -3.50 -2.61
C LEU A 173 -20.07 -2.24 -2.88
N LEU A 174 -19.84 -1.88 -4.14
CA LEU A 174 -19.12 -0.65 -4.52
C LEU A 174 -19.84 0.60 -4.01
N LYS A 175 -21.15 0.70 -4.25
CA LYS A 175 -21.97 1.83 -3.77
C LYS A 175 -21.95 1.92 -2.25
N ARG A 176 -21.97 0.78 -1.56
CA ARG A 176 -21.87 0.70 -0.11
C ARG A 176 -20.51 1.18 0.38
N GLU A 177 -19.40 0.66 -0.16
CA GLU A 177 -18.05 1.05 0.27
C GLU A 177 -17.77 2.54 -0.01
N PHE A 178 -18.29 3.08 -1.11
CA PHE A 178 -18.25 4.53 -1.38
C PHE A 178 -18.99 5.35 -0.31
N LYS A 179 -20.19 4.93 0.11
CA LYS A 179 -20.90 5.59 1.21
C LYS A 179 -20.15 5.47 2.54
N VAL A 180 -19.49 4.35 2.80
CA VAL A 180 -18.70 4.17 4.01
C VAL A 180 -17.49 5.11 4.01
N TRP A 181 -16.82 5.28 2.87
CA TRP A 181 -15.72 6.21 2.74
C TRP A 181 -16.11 7.65 3.15
N ILE A 182 -17.27 8.12 2.68
CA ILE A 182 -17.76 9.48 2.99
C ILE A 182 -18.35 9.56 4.41
N PHE A 183 -19.36 8.74 4.72
CA PHE A 183 -20.18 8.88 5.93
C PHE A 183 -19.69 8.07 7.13
N GLY A 184 -18.79 7.11 6.90
CA GLY A 184 -18.17 6.29 7.92
C GLY A 184 -16.75 6.72 8.28
N LEU A 185 -15.97 7.16 7.28
CA LEU A 185 -14.55 7.49 7.43
C LEU A 185 -14.21 8.97 7.20
N GLY A 186 -15.19 9.82 6.90
CA GLY A 186 -14.95 11.26 6.71
C GLY A 186 -13.92 11.57 5.62
N ILE A 187 -13.92 10.78 4.53
CA ILE A 187 -12.96 10.86 3.40
C ILE A 187 -11.50 10.47 3.78
N GLY A 188 -11.23 10.19 5.06
CA GLY A 188 -9.88 9.91 5.58
C GLY A 188 -9.26 11.09 6.35
N LEU A 189 -9.98 12.21 6.50
CA LEU A 189 -9.49 13.35 7.28
C LEU A 189 -9.52 13.05 8.79
N PRO A 190 -8.40 13.10 9.54
CA PRO A 190 -8.32 12.52 10.89
C PRO A 190 -9.41 12.96 11.88
N LEU A 191 -9.66 14.27 12.01
CA LEU A 191 -10.67 14.79 12.93
C LEU A 191 -12.10 14.49 12.45
N ILE A 192 -12.35 14.60 11.14
CA ILE A 192 -13.68 14.32 10.56
C ILE A 192 -13.98 12.83 10.64
N ASN A 193 -13.00 11.98 10.34
CA ASN A 193 -13.05 10.53 10.47
C ASN A 193 -13.49 10.13 11.89
N LEU A 194 -12.81 10.65 12.92
CA LEU A 194 -13.16 10.38 14.32
C LEU A 194 -14.61 10.80 14.65
N ILE A 195 -15.02 11.99 14.23
CA ILE A 195 -16.39 12.47 14.45
C ILE A 195 -17.41 11.55 13.75
N THR A 196 -17.16 11.16 12.50
CA THR A 196 -18.05 10.25 11.75
C THR A 196 -18.13 8.88 12.42
N MET A 197 -17.01 8.32 12.87
CA MET A 197 -16.98 7.03 13.57
C MET A 197 -17.75 7.07 14.90
N ILE A 198 -17.60 8.14 15.70
CA ILE A 198 -18.37 8.34 16.94
C ILE A 198 -19.87 8.45 16.64
N ASN A 199 -20.23 9.19 15.59
CA ASN A 199 -21.62 9.34 15.18
C ASN A 199 -22.23 8.02 14.71
N GLN A 200 -21.49 7.24 13.91
CA GLN A 200 -21.93 5.90 13.50
C GLN A 200 -22.05 4.96 14.69
N HIS A 201 -21.13 4.99 15.65
CA HIS A 201 -21.22 4.20 16.87
C HIS A 201 -22.52 4.49 17.63
N ARG A 202 -22.80 5.78 17.88
CA ARG A 202 -24.02 6.22 18.57
C ARG A 202 -25.28 5.83 17.80
N HIS A 203 -25.26 5.95 16.47
CA HIS A 203 -26.39 5.59 15.63
C HIS A 203 -26.67 4.08 15.65
N ILE A 204 -25.65 3.24 15.44
CA ILE A 204 -25.76 1.77 15.47
C ILE A 204 -26.23 1.29 16.85
N SER A 205 -25.75 1.91 17.93
CA SER A 205 -26.18 1.57 19.30
C SER A 205 -27.68 1.82 19.53
N LYS A 206 -28.29 2.75 18.78
CA LYS A 206 -29.71 3.09 18.88
C LYS A 206 -30.59 2.31 17.89
N THR A 207 -30.13 2.16 16.64
CA THR A 207 -30.96 1.66 15.53
C THR A 207 -30.59 0.25 15.06
N GLY A 208 -29.47 -0.31 15.53
CA GLY A 208 -28.93 -1.59 15.07
C GLY A 208 -28.33 -1.57 13.65
N SER A 209 -28.46 -0.45 12.92
CA SER A 209 -27.93 -0.27 11.56
C SER A 209 -27.02 0.94 11.47
N ALA A 210 -26.06 0.91 10.55
CA ALA A 210 -25.30 2.11 10.20
C ALA A 210 -26.13 2.97 9.24
N GLY A 211 -25.93 4.29 9.24
CA GLY A 211 -26.70 5.19 8.39
C GLY A 211 -26.53 4.89 6.90
N TYR A 212 -25.33 4.44 6.49
CA TYR A 212 -25.05 4.04 5.10
C TYR A 212 -25.61 2.65 4.71
N ASP A 213 -26.02 1.83 5.68
CA ASP A 213 -26.60 0.49 5.49
C ASP A 213 -28.13 0.49 5.61
N GLN A 214 -28.73 1.54 6.19
CA GLN A 214 -30.15 1.62 6.49
C GLN A 214 -31.04 1.36 5.26
N GLY A 215 -31.96 0.40 5.38
CA GLY A 215 -32.92 0.05 4.34
C GLY A 215 -32.33 -0.66 3.11
N VAL A 216 -31.02 -0.98 3.09
CA VAL A 216 -30.39 -1.63 1.94
C VAL A 216 -29.55 -2.85 2.34
N ALA A 217 -28.93 -2.82 3.52
CA ALA A 217 -28.03 -3.86 3.99
C ALA A 217 -28.24 -4.17 5.48
N GLN A 218 -28.00 -5.42 5.86
CA GLN A 218 -27.93 -5.88 7.23
C GLN A 218 -26.55 -6.48 7.50
N VAL A 219 -25.98 -6.18 8.66
CA VAL A 219 -24.71 -6.77 9.10
C VAL A 219 -25.00 -7.72 10.25
N THR A 220 -24.79 -9.00 9.99
CA THR A 220 -25.02 -10.09 10.97
C THR A 220 -23.71 -10.47 11.63
N SER A 221 -23.77 -10.88 12.91
CA SER A 221 -22.61 -11.28 13.69
C SER A 221 -22.69 -12.74 14.16
N ARG A 222 -21.55 -13.43 14.02
CA ARG A 222 -21.18 -14.63 14.79
C ARG A 222 -19.96 -14.33 15.67
N GLY A 223 -19.70 -13.05 15.91
CA GLY A 223 -18.58 -12.54 16.66
C GLY A 223 -18.68 -12.89 18.13
N SER A 224 -17.53 -12.78 18.80
CA SER A 224 -17.41 -12.89 20.24
C SER A 224 -16.45 -11.82 20.72
N LEU A 225 -16.49 -11.51 22.03
CA LEU A 225 -15.54 -10.57 22.63
C LEU A 225 -14.08 -10.95 22.32
N ALA A 226 -13.75 -12.24 22.35
CA ALA A 226 -12.43 -12.75 22.00
C ALA A 226 -12.03 -12.39 20.55
N ARG A 227 -12.93 -12.57 19.57
CA ARG A 227 -12.66 -12.22 18.17
C ARG A 227 -12.47 -10.72 17.96
N CYS A 228 -13.26 -9.91 18.66
CA CYS A 228 -13.08 -8.45 18.70
C CYS A 228 -11.73 -8.07 19.32
N SER A 229 -11.34 -8.68 20.43
CA SER A 229 -10.05 -8.43 21.08
C SER A 229 -8.88 -8.81 20.17
N VAL A 230 -8.97 -9.94 19.45
CA VAL A 230 -7.95 -10.34 18.47
C VAL A 230 -7.83 -9.29 17.36
N ALA A 231 -8.95 -8.80 16.81
CA ALA A 231 -8.91 -7.77 15.78
C ALA A 231 -8.34 -6.43 16.31
N ALA A 232 -8.68 -6.04 17.54
CA ALA A 232 -8.13 -4.86 18.19
C ALA A 232 -6.63 -4.97 18.45
N LEU A 233 -6.15 -6.12 18.92
CA LEU A 233 -4.73 -6.40 19.13
C LEU A 233 -3.95 -6.43 17.81
N ALA A 234 -4.51 -7.05 16.77
CA ALA A 234 -3.91 -7.05 15.44
C ALA A 234 -3.78 -5.61 14.89
N PHE A 235 -4.80 -4.79 15.08
CA PHE A 235 -4.75 -3.38 14.71
C PHE A 235 -3.71 -2.59 15.52
N ALA A 236 -3.65 -2.79 16.84
CA ALA A 236 -2.62 -2.19 17.69
C ALA A 236 -1.20 -2.60 17.28
N ALA A 237 -0.99 -3.86 16.88
CA ALA A 237 0.30 -4.34 16.39
C ALA A 237 0.71 -3.65 15.07
N ILE A 238 -0.24 -3.40 14.16
CA ILE A 238 0.02 -2.63 12.93
C ILE A 238 0.43 -1.20 13.28
N LEU A 239 -0.30 -0.52 14.17
CA LEU A 239 0.03 0.84 14.59
C LEU A 239 1.38 0.91 15.30
N PHE A 240 1.68 -0.04 16.19
CA PHE A 240 2.97 -0.12 16.86
C PHE A 240 4.12 -0.30 15.87
N SER A 241 3.93 -1.16 14.87
CA SER A 241 4.92 -1.38 13.81
C SER A 241 5.17 -0.10 12.99
N ALA A 242 4.11 0.61 12.61
CA ALA A 242 4.22 1.88 11.89
C ALA A 242 4.93 2.95 12.73
N TRP A 243 4.54 3.11 14.00
CA TRP A 243 5.18 4.02 14.94
C TRP A 243 6.66 3.67 15.16
N HIS A 244 6.99 2.38 15.28
CA HIS A 244 8.36 1.92 15.47
C HIS A 244 9.23 2.21 14.25
N LEU A 245 8.70 2.00 13.03
CA LEU A 245 9.39 2.36 11.79
C LEU A 245 9.65 3.87 11.71
N GLU A 246 8.67 4.70 12.04
CA GLU A 246 8.84 6.16 12.07
C GLU A 246 9.83 6.60 13.16
N ALA A 247 9.84 5.94 14.31
CA ALA A 247 10.79 6.21 15.38
C ALA A 247 12.24 5.85 14.98
N ILE A 248 12.43 4.74 14.27
CA ILE A 248 13.73 4.37 13.69
C ILE A 248 14.17 5.45 12.69
N ASP A 249 13.28 5.89 11.80
CA ASP A 249 13.60 6.90 10.79
C ASP A 249 13.99 8.25 11.42
N LYS A 250 13.24 8.71 12.43
CA LYS A 250 13.60 9.93 13.19
C LYS A 250 14.93 9.80 13.91
N SER A 251 15.21 8.65 14.53
CA SER A 251 16.48 8.42 15.19
C SER A 251 17.65 8.44 14.20
N ALA A 252 17.44 7.96 12.98
CA ALA A 252 18.44 8.01 11.92
C ALA A 252 18.67 9.44 11.39
N ALA A 253 17.62 10.25 11.30
CA ALA A 253 17.74 11.67 10.95
C ALA A 253 18.54 12.46 12.00
N ASP A 254 18.40 12.12 13.28
CA ASP A 254 19.22 12.72 14.35
C ASP A 254 20.69 12.27 14.31
N ASP A 255 20.96 11.03 13.87
CA ASP A 255 22.33 10.54 13.65
C ASP A 255 23.09 11.34 12.57
N VAL A 256 22.41 12.06 11.66
CA VAL A 256 23.05 12.99 10.70
C VAL A 256 23.82 14.09 11.46
N LYS A 257 23.29 14.58 12.58
CA LYS A 257 23.87 15.66 13.39
C LYS A 257 24.99 15.20 14.30
N ILE A 258 25.06 13.89 14.59
CA ILE A 258 26.08 13.32 15.46
C ILE A 258 27.32 13.03 14.62
N THR A 259 28.47 13.55 15.03
CA THR A 259 29.74 13.31 14.36
C THR A 259 30.53 12.21 15.07
N ARG A 260 31.37 11.52 14.30
CA ARG A 260 32.38 10.58 14.79
C ARG A 260 33.75 10.99 14.27
N GLU A 261 34.78 10.71 15.04
CA GLU A 261 36.16 10.89 14.56
C GLU A 261 36.50 9.85 13.50
N TRP A 262 37.24 10.29 12.48
CA TRP A 262 37.85 9.43 11.48
C TRP A 262 39.32 9.83 11.33
N THR A 263 40.19 8.82 11.22
CA THR A 263 41.61 9.01 10.95
C THR A 263 41.89 8.46 9.56
N ASN A 264 42.45 9.29 8.69
CA ASN A 264 42.82 8.88 7.34
C ASN A 264 43.95 7.85 7.41
N PRO A 265 43.73 6.59 6.97
CA PRO A 265 44.75 5.55 7.07
C PRO A 265 46.03 5.85 6.28
N ALA A 266 45.92 6.59 5.18
CA ALA A 266 47.07 6.93 4.34
C ALA A 266 47.92 8.08 4.90
N THR A 267 47.31 9.02 5.63
CA THR A 267 48.02 10.24 6.08
C THR A 267 48.20 10.36 7.60
N GLY A 268 47.43 9.60 8.39
CA GLY A 268 47.30 9.75 9.84
C GLY A 268 46.52 11.00 10.27
N GLY A 269 45.99 11.80 9.33
CA GLY A 269 45.23 13.01 9.63
C GLY A 269 43.88 12.69 10.28
N ARG A 270 43.49 13.45 11.30
CA ARG A 270 42.23 13.27 12.04
C ARG A 270 41.20 14.31 11.60
N THR A 271 39.95 13.89 11.47
CA THR A 271 38.81 14.76 11.16
C THR A 271 37.54 14.20 11.79
N VAL A 272 36.44 14.92 11.67
CA VAL A 272 35.11 14.48 12.09
C VAL A 272 34.18 14.35 10.90
N VAL A 273 33.46 13.24 10.84
CA VAL A 273 32.44 12.97 9.79
C VAL A 273 31.12 12.60 10.45
N SER A 274 29.99 12.83 9.78
CA SER A 274 28.69 12.41 10.30
C SER A 274 28.69 10.89 10.54
N LYS A 275 28.07 10.47 11.64
CA LYS A 275 27.96 9.06 12.05
C LYS A 275 27.18 8.21 11.04
N THR A 276 26.36 8.84 10.21
CA THR A 276 25.61 8.19 9.11
C THR A 276 26.50 7.56 8.05
N TRP A 277 27.72 8.06 7.88
CA TRP A 277 28.67 7.46 6.96
C TRP A 277 29.27 6.21 7.57
N THR A 278 29.07 5.07 6.93
CA THR A 278 29.79 3.82 7.22
C THR A 278 31.07 3.79 6.41
N PHE A 279 32.18 3.30 6.98
CA PHE A 279 33.51 3.35 6.33
C PHE A 279 34.01 1.93 6.08
N LYS A 280 34.60 1.73 4.90
CA LYS A 280 35.30 0.50 4.51
C LYS A 280 36.50 0.84 3.65
N GLU A 281 37.66 0.28 3.98
CA GLU A 281 38.84 0.34 3.12
C GLU A 281 38.72 -0.70 2.00
N LEU A 282 39.01 -0.28 0.78
CA LEU A 282 39.02 -1.12 -0.41
C LEU A 282 40.46 -1.35 -0.86
N LYS A 283 40.76 -2.59 -1.26
CA LYS A 283 42.03 -2.90 -1.92
C LYS A 283 42.02 -2.28 -3.30
N ALA A 284 42.98 -1.40 -3.54
CA ALA A 284 43.26 -0.84 -4.87
C ALA A 284 44.55 -1.46 -5.42
N GLU A 285 44.65 -1.54 -6.75
CA GLU A 285 45.86 -2.01 -7.43
C GLU A 285 47.01 -1.00 -7.24
N PHE A 286 46.68 0.29 -7.18
CA PHE A 286 47.60 1.39 -6.89
C PHE A 286 47.02 2.29 -5.79
N GLY A 287 47.88 2.70 -4.85
CA GLY A 287 47.52 3.61 -3.76
C GLY A 287 46.52 3.03 -2.75
N SER A 288 45.55 3.85 -2.33
CA SER A 288 44.56 3.49 -1.30
C SER A 288 43.18 4.01 -1.66
N THR A 289 42.14 3.22 -1.40
CA THR A 289 40.75 3.63 -1.67
C THR A 289 39.89 3.44 -0.43
N PHE A 290 39.16 4.50 -0.08
CA PHE A 290 38.33 4.60 1.11
C PHE A 290 36.88 4.81 0.69
N HIS A 291 36.04 3.81 0.96
CA HIS A 291 34.63 3.84 0.64
C HIS A 291 33.81 4.27 1.86
N PHE A 292 32.93 5.24 1.64
CA PHE A 292 31.97 5.72 2.61
C PHE A 292 30.57 5.53 2.05
N SER A 293 29.67 4.88 2.79
CA SER A 293 28.29 4.67 2.34
C SER A 293 27.29 5.11 3.40
N SER A 294 26.20 5.73 2.97
CA SER A 294 25.07 6.09 3.83
C SER A 294 23.76 5.69 3.14
N SER A 295 23.10 4.66 3.69
CA SER A 295 21.76 4.25 3.24
C SER A 295 20.71 5.31 3.51
N HIS A 296 20.93 6.18 4.50
CA HIS A 296 20.01 7.27 4.85
C HIS A 296 20.09 8.45 3.89
N LEU A 297 21.30 8.79 3.45
CA LEU A 297 21.51 9.87 2.49
C LEU A 297 21.33 9.39 1.04
N LEU A 298 21.09 8.08 0.83
CA LEU A 298 21.10 7.43 -0.47
C LEU A 298 22.35 7.82 -1.28
N ALA A 299 23.50 7.87 -0.58
CA ALA A 299 24.74 8.42 -1.08
C ALA A 299 25.94 7.56 -0.72
N GLU A 300 26.93 7.57 -1.60
CA GLU A 300 28.20 6.87 -1.46
C GLU A 300 29.34 7.85 -1.80
N MET A 301 30.47 7.73 -1.13
CA MET A 301 31.68 8.48 -1.45
C MET A 301 32.87 7.56 -1.54
N VAL A 302 33.75 7.84 -2.50
CA VAL A 302 34.99 7.11 -2.70
C VAL A 302 36.13 8.12 -2.67
N LEU A 303 36.93 8.11 -1.61
CA LEU A 303 38.18 8.87 -1.52
C LEU A 303 39.33 7.95 -1.94
N GLY A 304 39.93 8.25 -3.09
CA GLY A 304 41.08 7.56 -3.63
C GLY A 304 42.36 8.39 -3.51
N TYR A 305 43.46 7.70 -3.28
CA TYR A 305 44.82 8.21 -3.37
C TYR A 305 45.59 7.43 -4.43
N GLU A 306 46.37 8.14 -5.23
CA GLU A 306 47.26 7.58 -6.25
C GLU A 306 48.63 8.29 -6.22
N PRO A 307 49.74 7.54 -6.13
CA PRO A 307 51.08 8.11 -6.26
C PRO A 307 51.37 8.53 -7.71
N LEU A 308 52.03 9.68 -7.88
CA LEU A 308 52.46 10.19 -9.17
C LEU A 308 53.98 10.10 -9.33
N ASP A 309 54.43 9.81 -10.56
CA ASP A 309 55.85 9.75 -10.89
C ASP A 309 56.49 11.15 -11.02
N GLN A 310 55.69 12.18 -11.25
CA GLN A 310 56.13 13.56 -11.49
C GLN A 310 55.50 14.53 -10.49
N ASP A 311 56.26 15.56 -10.13
CA ASP A 311 55.79 16.70 -9.32
C ASP A 311 54.99 17.70 -10.17
N ASN A 312 54.12 18.47 -9.51
CA ASN A 312 53.42 19.64 -10.09
C ASN A 312 52.54 19.31 -11.30
N ILE A 313 51.97 18.10 -11.35
CA ILE A 313 50.90 17.81 -12.31
C ILE A 313 49.71 18.73 -12.02
N ASP A 314 49.27 19.44 -13.04
CA ASP A 314 48.11 20.31 -12.95
C ASP A 314 46.83 19.47 -12.70
N PRO A 315 46.01 19.79 -11.68
CA PRO A 315 44.81 19.02 -11.36
C PRO A 315 43.80 18.94 -12.51
N PHE A 316 43.72 19.96 -13.37
CA PHE A 316 42.82 19.95 -14.53
C PHE A 316 43.27 18.88 -15.53
N THR A 317 44.57 18.83 -15.85
CA THR A 317 45.16 17.81 -16.72
C THR A 317 44.94 16.38 -16.16
N TYR A 318 45.12 16.17 -14.85
CA TYR A 318 44.81 14.88 -14.22
C TYR A 318 43.31 14.55 -14.31
N GLY A 319 42.43 15.53 -14.10
CA GLY A 319 40.98 15.36 -14.20
C GLY A 319 40.53 14.89 -15.59
N GLU A 320 41.07 15.49 -16.66
CA GLU A 320 40.78 15.07 -18.04
C GLU A 320 41.25 13.63 -18.32
N ALA A 321 42.45 13.26 -17.87
CA ALA A 321 42.93 11.89 -18.00
C ALA A 321 42.07 10.89 -17.19
N LEU A 322 41.67 11.26 -15.97
CA LEU A 322 40.79 10.44 -15.13
C LEU A 322 39.43 10.23 -15.81
N GLN A 323 38.90 11.24 -16.51
CA GLN A 323 37.63 11.15 -17.22
C GLN A 323 37.64 10.05 -18.28
N GLU A 324 38.75 9.83 -18.99
CA GLU A 324 38.88 8.73 -19.95
C GLU A 324 38.82 7.36 -19.25
N VAL A 325 39.50 7.23 -18.11
CA VAL A 325 39.55 5.98 -17.33
C VAL A 325 38.19 5.60 -16.74
N ILE A 326 37.44 6.57 -16.20
CA ILE A 326 36.12 6.30 -15.61
C ILE A 326 34.99 6.27 -16.64
N SER A 327 35.31 6.51 -17.91
CA SER A 327 34.30 6.66 -18.96
C SER A 327 33.50 5.39 -19.18
N GLU A 328 33.96 4.20 -18.78
CA GLU A 328 33.18 2.96 -18.90
C GLU A 328 31.90 3.01 -18.06
N ASP A 329 31.97 3.53 -16.84
CA ASP A 329 30.87 3.55 -15.87
C ASP A 329 30.16 4.91 -15.78
N LEU A 330 30.91 5.99 -15.95
CA LEU A 330 30.45 7.36 -15.73
C LEU A 330 30.46 8.17 -17.02
N ARG A 331 29.48 9.06 -17.14
CA ARG A 331 29.44 10.07 -18.19
C ARG A 331 29.52 11.45 -17.57
N VAL A 332 30.68 12.11 -17.73
CA VAL A 332 30.88 13.50 -17.30
C VAL A 332 29.95 14.42 -18.10
N THR A 333 29.23 15.29 -17.39
CA THR A 333 28.18 16.18 -17.93
C THR A 333 28.53 17.66 -17.84
N SER A 334 29.58 18.03 -17.10
CA SER A 334 30.07 19.40 -17.01
C SER A 334 31.52 19.50 -17.43
N GLU A 335 31.95 20.71 -17.77
CA GLU A 335 33.37 21.05 -17.81
C GLU A 335 33.98 20.95 -16.40
N TRP A 336 35.28 20.67 -16.34
CA TRP A 336 36.07 20.74 -15.12
C TRP A 336 36.24 22.19 -14.69
N LYS A 337 35.90 22.51 -13.44
CA LYS A 337 35.97 23.88 -12.90
C LYS A 337 36.89 23.93 -11.68
N PRO A 338 37.69 25.01 -11.53
CA PRO A 338 38.48 25.21 -10.33
C PRO A 338 37.56 25.45 -9.13
N VAL A 339 37.86 24.79 -8.02
CA VAL A 339 37.17 24.95 -6.74
C VAL A 339 38.18 24.92 -5.60
N GLU A 340 37.80 25.44 -4.45
CA GLU A 340 38.60 25.35 -3.23
C GLU A 340 37.85 24.51 -2.20
N VAL A 341 38.49 23.45 -1.70
CA VAL A 341 37.91 22.54 -0.71
C VAL A 341 38.84 22.49 0.49
N ALA A 342 38.36 22.96 1.64
CA ALA A 342 39.14 23.03 2.88
C ALA A 342 40.51 23.75 2.72
N GLY A 343 40.56 24.82 1.90
CA GLY A 343 41.80 25.57 1.63
C GLY A 343 42.67 24.97 0.52
N ILE A 344 42.27 23.84 -0.08
CA ILE A 344 43.05 23.12 -1.09
C ILE A 344 42.49 23.41 -2.48
N LYS A 345 43.35 23.92 -3.37
CA LYS A 345 43.03 24.13 -4.78
C LYS A 345 42.75 22.79 -5.44
N SER A 346 41.56 22.68 -6.01
CA SER A 346 41.03 21.44 -6.58
C SER A 346 40.31 21.76 -7.89
N VAL A 347 40.01 20.74 -8.68
CA VAL A 347 39.10 20.84 -9.83
C VAL A 347 37.92 19.91 -9.62
N ARG A 348 36.77 20.28 -10.20
CA ARG A 348 35.52 19.56 -10.01
C ARG A 348 34.74 19.44 -11.30
N ALA A 349 34.12 18.28 -11.50
CA ALA A 349 33.14 18.05 -12.55
C ALA A 349 31.94 17.27 -12.01
N THR A 350 30.80 17.39 -12.69
CA THR A 350 29.62 16.55 -12.46
C THR A 350 29.50 15.49 -13.53
N ALA A 351 29.02 14.32 -13.15
CA ALA A 351 28.81 13.17 -14.02
C ALA A 351 27.51 12.45 -13.65
N VAL A 352 27.06 11.56 -14.53
CA VAL A 352 25.94 10.64 -14.27
C VAL A 352 26.40 9.21 -14.46
N HIS A 353 25.87 8.30 -13.65
CA HIS A 353 26.13 6.87 -13.83
C HIS A 353 25.43 6.37 -15.10
N LYS A 354 26.11 5.55 -15.92
CA LYS A 354 25.56 5.09 -17.21
C LYS A 354 24.43 4.07 -17.06
N THR A 355 24.56 3.13 -16.14
CA THR A 355 23.60 2.03 -15.92
C THR A 355 22.66 2.26 -14.72
N ALA A 356 23.14 2.84 -13.63
CA ALA A 356 22.31 3.17 -12.48
C ALA A 356 21.48 4.44 -12.74
N ALA A 357 20.18 4.26 -12.96
CA ALA A 357 19.26 5.37 -13.17
C ALA A 357 19.28 6.33 -11.97
N ASP A 358 19.15 7.63 -12.27
CA ASP A 358 19.00 8.70 -11.27
C ASP A 358 20.17 8.82 -10.27
N THR A 359 21.36 8.36 -10.66
CA THR A 359 22.59 8.48 -9.85
C THR A 359 23.46 9.60 -10.42
N ASN A 360 23.53 10.71 -9.71
CA ASN A 360 24.39 11.84 -10.01
C ASN A 360 25.70 11.70 -9.24
N VAL A 361 26.80 12.14 -9.86
CA VAL A 361 28.15 12.02 -9.30
C VAL A 361 28.84 13.37 -9.34
N GLU A 362 29.39 13.82 -8.21
CA GLU A 362 30.32 14.94 -8.15
C GLU A 362 31.74 14.39 -7.98
N ILE A 363 32.65 14.78 -8.87
CA ILE A 363 34.04 14.33 -8.87
C ILE A 363 34.90 15.52 -8.51
N THR A 364 35.69 15.41 -7.44
CA THR A 364 36.66 16.44 -7.04
C THR A 364 38.06 15.83 -7.05
N VAL A 365 38.99 16.50 -7.71
CA VAL A 365 40.38 16.07 -7.87
C VAL A 365 41.31 17.16 -7.34
N THR A 366 42.37 16.76 -6.66
CA THR A 366 43.48 17.65 -6.30
C THR A 366 44.80 16.90 -6.35
N VAL A 367 45.88 17.62 -6.61
CA VAL A 367 47.25 17.10 -6.63
C VAL A 367 48.04 17.90 -5.61
N VAL A 368 48.63 17.19 -4.64
CA VAL A 368 49.47 17.77 -3.59
C VAL A 368 50.85 17.12 -3.70
N GLY A 369 51.82 17.85 -4.24
CA GLY A 369 53.15 17.32 -4.55
C GLY A 369 53.07 16.14 -5.53
N ARG A 370 53.48 14.94 -5.11
CA ARG A 370 53.36 13.69 -5.90
C ARG A 370 52.15 12.84 -5.54
N SER A 371 51.16 13.41 -4.86
CA SER A 371 49.98 12.68 -4.39
C SER A 371 48.73 13.20 -5.08
N ALA A 372 48.14 12.39 -5.96
CA ALA A 372 46.82 12.67 -6.53
C ALA A 372 45.73 12.14 -5.58
N TRP A 373 44.79 13.01 -5.24
CA TRP A 373 43.62 12.70 -4.42
C TRP A 373 42.35 12.92 -5.24
N ARG A 374 41.46 11.93 -5.22
CA ARG A 374 40.18 11.96 -5.94
C ARG A 374 39.05 11.61 -5.00
N LEU A 375 37.98 12.40 -5.02
CA LEU A 375 36.76 12.15 -4.27
C LEU A 375 35.59 12.07 -5.26
N PHE A 376 34.95 10.91 -5.29
CA PHE A 376 33.68 10.71 -5.97
C PHE A 376 32.57 10.77 -4.94
N VAL A 377 31.52 11.54 -5.20
CA VAL A 377 30.30 11.61 -4.36
C VAL A 377 29.13 11.21 -5.23
N PHE A 378 28.63 10.00 -5.02
CA PHE A 378 27.44 9.45 -5.67
C PHE A 378 26.21 9.77 -4.85
N VAL A 379 25.17 10.31 -5.47
CA VAL A 379 23.90 10.60 -4.82
C VAL A 379 22.73 10.22 -5.73
N ARG A 380 21.71 9.57 -5.15
CA ARG A 380 20.51 9.16 -5.89
C ARG A 380 19.37 10.16 -5.71
N GLY A 381 18.62 10.43 -6.78
CA GLY A 381 17.36 11.18 -6.72
C GLY A 381 17.47 12.69 -6.53
N GLN A 382 18.69 13.24 -6.50
CA GLN A 382 18.93 14.69 -6.44
C GLN A 382 20.23 15.09 -7.15
N PRO A 383 20.35 16.34 -7.62
CA PRO A 383 21.60 16.87 -8.18
C PRO A 383 22.74 16.85 -7.16
N ALA A 384 23.94 16.40 -7.59
CA ALA A 384 25.09 16.27 -6.70
C ALA A 384 25.62 17.62 -6.17
N ASP A 385 25.41 18.70 -6.92
CA ASP A 385 25.79 20.05 -6.52
C ASP A 385 24.88 20.66 -5.44
N GLN A 386 23.71 20.06 -5.18
CA GLN A 386 22.77 20.48 -4.13
C GLN A 386 22.91 19.65 -2.85
N PHE A 387 23.75 18.62 -2.85
CA PHE A 387 23.94 17.71 -1.72
C PHE A 387 24.85 18.32 -0.64
N ILE A 388 24.25 18.95 0.38
CA ILE A 388 24.95 19.70 1.43
C ILE A 388 25.85 18.80 2.28
N GLU A 389 25.34 17.63 2.66
CA GLU A 389 26.02 16.67 3.53
C GLU A 389 27.27 16.09 2.86
N GLY A 390 27.21 15.85 1.54
CA GLY A 390 28.37 15.45 0.75
C GLY A 390 29.44 16.53 0.71
N LYS A 391 29.06 17.81 0.57
CA LYS A 391 30.02 18.93 0.62
C LYS A 391 30.67 19.07 1.99
N ALA A 392 29.91 18.94 3.07
CA ALA A 392 30.44 18.96 4.43
C ALA A 392 31.42 17.80 4.67
N ALA A 393 31.06 16.59 4.22
CA ALA A 393 31.96 15.45 4.29
C ALA A 393 33.22 15.63 3.44
N ALA A 394 33.11 16.17 2.23
CA ALA A 394 34.25 16.49 1.37
C ALA A 394 35.22 17.46 2.07
N GLN A 395 34.72 18.52 2.72
CA GLN A 395 35.54 19.44 3.51
C GLN A 395 36.29 18.69 4.62
N SER A 396 35.59 17.87 5.41
CA SER A 396 36.21 17.10 6.48
C SER A 396 37.29 16.14 5.99
N LEU A 397 37.06 15.45 4.87
CA LEU A 397 38.02 14.50 4.30
C LEU A 397 39.25 15.22 3.74
N PHE A 398 39.05 16.36 3.06
CA PHE A 398 40.15 17.14 2.48
C PHE A 398 41.04 17.79 3.56
N LEU A 399 40.57 18.01 4.78
CA LEU A 399 41.46 18.40 5.90
C LEU A 399 42.51 17.34 6.24
N THR A 400 42.34 16.10 5.78
CA THR A 400 43.25 15.00 6.09
C THR A 400 44.24 14.69 4.98
N ILE A 401 44.08 15.25 3.78
CA ILE A 401 44.97 14.93 2.64
C ILE A 401 46.27 15.72 2.73
N LYS A 402 47.37 15.10 2.29
CA LYS A 402 48.70 15.72 2.21
C LYS A 402 49.52 14.96 1.18
N ASP A 403 50.69 15.50 0.82
CA ASP A 403 51.66 14.71 0.08
C ASP A 403 52.25 13.64 1.00
N ILE A 404 52.11 12.37 0.63
CA ILE A 404 52.65 11.23 1.37
C ILE A 404 53.84 10.57 0.67
N ASN A 405 54.21 11.08 -0.51
CA ASN A 405 55.30 10.57 -1.34
C ASN A 405 56.62 11.35 -1.18
N LEU A 406 56.78 12.06 -0.04
CA LEU A 406 58.03 12.73 0.30
C LEU A 406 59.16 11.70 0.39
N PRO A 407 60.28 11.88 -0.36
CA PRO A 407 61.47 11.03 -0.20
C PRO A 407 61.92 11.06 1.26
N THR A 408 62.19 9.90 1.85
CA THR A 408 62.67 9.79 3.24
C THR A 408 64.16 10.14 3.38
N ASP A 409 64.77 10.53 2.27
CA ASP A 409 66.20 10.62 2.02
C ASP A 409 66.64 11.98 1.46
N LEU A 410 65.83 13.03 1.63
CA LEU A 410 66.27 14.41 1.40
C LEU A 410 67.42 14.75 2.38
N PRO A 411 68.65 15.04 1.91
CA PRO A 411 69.71 15.50 2.79
C PRO A 411 69.29 16.86 3.36
N CYS A 412 69.10 16.94 4.68
CA CYS A 412 68.79 18.21 5.33
C CYS A 412 69.97 19.17 5.09
N GLY A 413 69.78 20.13 4.19
CA GLY A 413 70.70 21.26 4.04
C GLY A 413 70.79 21.99 5.39
N ASP A 414 72.01 22.10 5.92
CA ASP A 414 72.32 22.84 7.14
C ASP A 414 71.50 22.47 8.39
N GLY A 415 71.18 21.18 8.56
CA GLY A 415 70.60 20.67 9.80
C GLY A 415 69.20 21.19 10.13
N ARG A 416 68.47 21.75 9.15
CA ARG A 416 67.05 22.08 9.28
C ARG A 416 66.25 21.28 8.26
N CYS A 417 65.52 20.30 8.76
CA CYS A 417 64.50 19.61 7.98
C CYS A 417 63.19 20.41 8.17
N VAL A 418 62.63 20.95 7.09
CA VAL A 418 61.28 21.55 7.07
C VAL A 418 60.31 20.51 6.53
#